data_AF-A0A9P1FJW0-F1
#
_entry.id   AF-A0A9P1FJW0-F1
#
_cell.length_a   1.000
_cell.length_b   1.000
_cell.length_c   1.000
_cell.angle_alpha   90.00
_cell.angle_beta   90.00
_cell.angle_gamma   90.00
#
_symmetry.space_group_name_H-M   'P 1'
#
loop_
_entity.id
_entity.type
_entity.pdbx_description
1 polymer ?
#
loop_
_entity_poly.entity_id
_entity_poly.type
_entity_poly.pdbx_seq_one_letter_code
_entity_poly.pdbx_strand_id
1 'polypeptide(L)'
;MKRPASNKRKIQTSHEEDSIHLDVNEFCELGEFARAGMEAVKLALERANESLADGRIPISGAAVELTKPGKLKTVTIGHNGRIPPLSGQSGYPTDHGETAAIREIKDVSKIAWSRVVFATTLSPCIMCSSALKWLWKLGLRRVVVAESSSFAGATLLDELDGMTVVRLSNLKAQSMMKTFSTHYPWDWAADIGEIPPGDLTFSQSLETADELEEFLKKMHKEMKPGHQAAVVSSEGILASAEDERPQSGGNETRSAAMIAMGSAGSQVNLRECVLFFRASDHSPNVNLDEFGAVSMGACKLFKPAKVVLTASPTDELKLSLENAGIQVLVASVKL
;
A
#
# COMPACT_ATOMS: atom_id res chain seq x y z
N MET A 1 49.49 -35.23 -3.55
CA MET A 1 48.12 -35.42 -3.03
C MET A 1 47.12 -34.86 -4.03
N LYS A 2 46.35 -35.73 -4.70
CA LYS A 2 45.31 -35.35 -5.69
C LYS A 2 44.02 -34.97 -4.95
N ARG A 3 43.47 -33.78 -5.18
CA ARG A 3 42.13 -33.39 -4.70
C ARG A 3 41.06 -34.19 -5.47
N PRO A 4 40.01 -34.71 -4.80
CA PRO A 4 38.96 -35.43 -5.50
C PRO A 4 38.02 -34.46 -6.22
N ALA A 5 37.57 -34.86 -7.41
CA ALA A 5 36.61 -34.12 -8.22
C ALA A 5 35.23 -34.07 -7.52
N SER A 6 34.68 -32.86 -7.33
CA SER A 6 33.33 -32.68 -6.80
C SER A 6 32.30 -33.16 -7.82
N ASN A 7 31.56 -34.20 -7.46
CA ASN A 7 30.47 -34.77 -8.23
C ASN A 7 29.29 -33.78 -8.24
N LYS A 8 29.16 -32.97 -9.30
CA LYS A 8 27.99 -32.11 -9.51
C LYS A 8 26.79 -33.01 -9.88
N ARG A 9 25.96 -33.36 -8.89
CA ARG A 9 24.60 -33.84 -9.16
C ARG A 9 23.86 -32.70 -9.86
N LYS A 10 23.61 -32.85 -11.16
CA LYS A 10 22.62 -32.06 -11.88
C LYS A 10 21.27 -32.30 -11.19
N ILE A 11 20.77 -31.29 -10.48
CA ILE A 11 19.38 -31.23 -10.07
C ILE A 11 18.60 -31.07 -11.36
N GLN A 12 17.87 -32.12 -11.74
CA GLN A 12 16.95 -32.12 -12.85
C GLN A 12 15.72 -31.35 -12.36
N THR A 13 15.66 -30.04 -12.62
CA THR A 13 14.47 -29.23 -12.32
C THR A 13 13.39 -29.59 -13.34
N SER A 14 12.32 -30.21 -12.86
CA SER A 14 11.08 -30.45 -13.58
C SER A 14 10.47 -29.11 -14.02
N HIS A 15 10.60 -28.77 -15.31
CA HIS A 15 10.05 -27.55 -15.89
C HIS A 15 8.49 -27.50 -15.92
N GLU A 16 7.80 -28.53 -15.44
CA GLU A 16 6.32 -28.60 -15.44
C GLU A 16 5.67 -28.02 -14.17
N GLU A 17 6.37 -27.94 -13.03
CA GLU A 17 5.79 -27.47 -11.75
C GLU A 17 5.71 -25.92 -11.63
N ASP A 18 6.26 -25.19 -12.60
CA ASP A 18 6.40 -23.72 -12.53
C ASP A 18 5.39 -22.92 -13.37
N SER A 19 4.47 -23.58 -14.06
CA SER A 19 3.48 -22.89 -14.91
C SER A 19 2.32 -22.32 -14.09
N ILE A 20 1.93 -21.06 -14.37
CA ILE A 20 0.73 -20.44 -13.79
C ILE A 20 -0.49 -21.15 -14.40
N HIS A 21 -1.11 -22.05 -13.62
CA HIS A 21 -2.36 -22.70 -13.99
C HIS A 21 -3.55 -21.86 -13.51
N LEU A 22 -4.43 -21.47 -14.43
CA LEU A 22 -5.69 -20.80 -14.14
C LEU A 22 -6.79 -21.43 -15.00
N ASP A 23 -7.88 -21.87 -14.38
CA ASP A 23 -9.08 -22.30 -15.09
C ASP A 23 -10.10 -21.16 -15.05
N VAL A 24 -10.60 -20.76 -16.23
CA VAL A 24 -11.63 -19.71 -16.35
C VAL A 24 -12.89 -20.03 -15.53
N ASN A 25 -13.17 -21.32 -15.25
CA ASN A 25 -14.30 -21.73 -14.42
C ASN A 25 -14.18 -21.27 -12.96
N GLU A 26 -12.96 -21.06 -12.46
CA GLU A 26 -12.70 -20.50 -11.13
C GLU A 26 -13.18 -19.03 -11.02
N PHE A 27 -13.48 -18.40 -12.16
CA PHE A 27 -13.91 -17.01 -12.25
C PHE A 27 -15.39 -16.88 -12.65
N CYS A 28 -16.18 -17.96 -12.60
CA CYS A 28 -17.54 -17.99 -13.14
C CYS A 28 -18.49 -16.97 -12.45
N GLU A 29 -18.27 -16.66 -11.17
CA GLU A 29 -19.01 -15.63 -10.42
C GLU A 29 -18.88 -14.22 -11.03
N LEU A 30 -17.82 -13.96 -11.81
CA LEU A 30 -17.62 -12.69 -12.50
C LEU A 30 -18.47 -12.58 -13.79
N GLY A 31 -19.17 -13.63 -14.21
CA GLY A 31 -20.02 -13.66 -15.40
C GLY A 31 -19.24 -13.30 -16.67
N GLU A 32 -19.69 -12.28 -17.42
CA GLU A 32 -19.00 -11.82 -18.64
C GLU A 32 -17.56 -11.32 -18.40
N PHE A 33 -17.20 -11.04 -17.13
CA PHE A 33 -15.89 -10.57 -16.73
C PHE A 33 -14.93 -11.70 -16.32
N ALA A 34 -15.34 -12.97 -16.40
CA ALA A 34 -14.51 -14.12 -16.00
C ALA A 34 -13.13 -14.11 -16.68
N ARG A 35 -13.07 -13.85 -17.99
CA ARG A 35 -11.80 -13.73 -18.73
C ARG A 35 -10.96 -12.54 -18.31
N ALA A 36 -11.59 -11.43 -17.91
CA ALA A 36 -10.87 -10.26 -17.39
C ALA A 36 -10.26 -10.56 -16.02
N GLY A 37 -10.97 -11.28 -15.15
CA GLY A 37 -10.45 -11.74 -13.86
C GLY A 37 -9.30 -12.71 -14.00
N MET A 38 -9.42 -13.70 -14.90
CA MET A 38 -8.34 -14.64 -15.20
C MET A 38 -7.09 -13.93 -15.72
N GLU A 39 -7.24 -12.98 -16.66
CA GLU A 39 -6.12 -12.20 -17.17
C GLU A 39 -5.50 -11.31 -16.08
N ALA A 40 -6.30 -10.67 -15.23
CA ALA A 40 -5.79 -9.85 -14.13
C ALA A 40 -4.97 -10.68 -13.14
N VAL A 41 -5.45 -11.88 -12.76
CA VAL A 41 -4.70 -12.79 -11.87
C VAL A 41 -3.42 -13.26 -12.53
N LYS A 42 -3.46 -13.62 -13.82
CA LYS A 42 -2.26 -14.02 -14.57
C LYS A 42 -1.18 -12.94 -14.51
N LEU A 43 -1.53 -11.69 -14.87
CA LEU A 43 -0.61 -10.55 -14.85
C LEU A 43 -0.03 -10.30 -13.45
N ALA A 44 -0.86 -10.41 -12.41
CA ALA A 44 -0.41 -10.23 -11.03
C ALA A 44 0.54 -11.36 -10.59
N LEU A 45 0.26 -12.62 -10.94
CA LEU A 45 1.12 -13.76 -10.61
C LEU A 45 2.46 -13.73 -11.35
N GLU A 46 2.45 -13.37 -12.64
CA GLU A 46 3.68 -13.18 -13.42
C GLU A 46 4.57 -12.12 -12.77
N ARG A 47 3.99 -10.97 -12.41
CA ARG A 47 4.72 -9.89 -11.75
C ARG A 47 5.22 -10.26 -10.34
N ALA A 48 4.43 -11.00 -9.56
CA ALA A 48 4.85 -11.48 -8.25
C ALA A 48 6.01 -12.49 -8.35
N ASN A 49 6.00 -13.34 -9.37
CA ASN A 49 7.07 -14.31 -9.63
C ASN A 49 8.38 -13.61 -10.03
N GLU A 50 8.31 -12.56 -10.85
CA GLU A 50 9.46 -11.68 -11.13
C GLU A 50 9.99 -11.02 -9.85
N SER A 51 9.08 -10.47 -9.02
CA SER A 51 9.44 -9.87 -7.73
C SER A 51 10.18 -10.87 -6.83
N LEU A 52 9.71 -12.12 -6.75
CA LEU A 52 10.39 -13.17 -5.98
C LEU A 52 11.78 -13.49 -6.53
N ALA A 53 11.91 -13.60 -7.86
CA ALA A 53 13.17 -13.89 -8.53
C ALA A 53 14.23 -12.81 -8.25
N ASP A 54 13.78 -11.56 -8.06
CA ASP A 54 14.62 -10.42 -7.66
C ASP A 54 14.89 -10.38 -6.14
N GLY A 55 14.43 -11.35 -5.36
CA GLY A 55 14.58 -11.41 -3.90
C GLY A 55 13.67 -10.43 -3.15
N ARG A 56 12.57 -9.97 -3.78
CA ARG A 56 11.63 -9.01 -3.23
C ARG A 56 10.34 -9.69 -2.80
N ILE A 57 9.49 -8.96 -2.07
CA ILE A 57 8.19 -9.46 -1.61
C ILE A 57 7.31 -9.82 -2.82
N PRO A 58 6.80 -11.06 -2.93
CA PRO A 58 6.06 -11.53 -4.10
C PRO A 58 4.56 -11.22 -4.01
N ILE A 59 4.24 -9.94 -3.76
CA ILE A 59 2.87 -9.44 -3.73
C ILE A 59 2.69 -8.46 -4.88
N SER A 60 1.64 -8.65 -5.68
CA SER A 60 1.36 -7.84 -6.86
C SER A 60 -0.13 -7.64 -7.06
N GLY A 61 -0.46 -6.50 -7.67
CA GLY A 61 -1.82 -6.14 -8.06
C GLY A 61 -1.88 -5.87 -9.56
N ALA A 62 -3.03 -6.16 -10.19
CA ALA A 62 -3.28 -5.81 -11.58
C ALA A 62 -4.75 -5.51 -11.78
N ALA A 63 -5.07 -4.62 -12.74
CA ALA A 63 -6.45 -4.37 -13.11
C ALA A 63 -6.64 -4.48 -14.63
N VAL A 64 -7.71 -5.14 -15.03
CA VAL A 64 -8.06 -5.38 -16.43
C VAL A 64 -9.48 -4.89 -16.68
N GLU A 65 -9.63 -4.09 -17.73
CA GLU A 65 -10.91 -3.55 -18.19
C GLU A 65 -11.46 -4.39 -19.34
N LEU A 66 -12.71 -4.82 -19.23
CA LEU A 66 -13.46 -5.35 -20.37
C LEU A 66 -14.03 -4.18 -21.17
N THR A 67 -13.26 -3.62 -22.11
CA THR A 67 -13.67 -2.41 -22.86
C THR A 67 -14.93 -2.61 -23.72
N LYS A 68 -15.12 -3.81 -24.26
CA LYS A 68 -16.31 -4.28 -24.99
C LYS A 68 -16.32 -5.81 -24.98
N PRO A 69 -17.42 -6.50 -25.35
CA PRO A 69 -17.46 -7.95 -25.36
C PRO A 69 -16.24 -8.57 -26.06
N GLY A 70 -15.53 -9.43 -25.34
CA GLY A 70 -14.32 -10.11 -25.83
C GLY A 70 -13.05 -9.26 -25.95
N LYS A 71 -13.07 -7.95 -25.63
CA LYS A 71 -11.87 -7.08 -25.70
C LYS A 71 -11.41 -6.62 -24.32
N LEU A 72 -10.27 -7.16 -23.90
CA LEU A 72 -9.59 -6.81 -22.65
C LEU A 72 -8.56 -5.70 -22.88
N LYS A 73 -8.36 -4.86 -21.87
CA LYS A 73 -7.32 -3.85 -21.81
C LYS A 73 -6.72 -3.87 -20.41
N THR A 74 -5.41 -4.05 -20.31
CA THR A 74 -4.69 -3.86 -19.05
C THR A 74 -4.77 -2.38 -18.65
N VAL A 75 -5.27 -2.13 -17.45
CA VAL A 75 -5.35 -0.79 -16.86
C VAL A 75 -4.05 -0.48 -16.13
N THR A 76 -3.60 -1.43 -15.31
CA THR A 76 -2.38 -1.29 -14.51
C THR A 76 -1.87 -2.65 -14.03
N ILE A 77 -0.57 -2.72 -13.72
CA ILE A 77 0.11 -3.81 -13.03
C ILE A 77 1.13 -3.16 -12.09
N GLY A 78 1.22 -3.64 -10.85
CA GLY A 78 2.19 -3.17 -9.88
C GLY A 78 2.57 -4.27 -8.91
N HIS A 79 3.63 -4.03 -8.14
CA HIS A 79 4.17 -4.98 -7.18
C HIS A 79 4.76 -4.30 -5.97
N ASN A 80 4.99 -5.07 -4.92
CA ASN A 80 5.52 -4.55 -3.68
C ASN A 80 6.88 -3.83 -3.88
N GLY A 81 6.91 -2.56 -3.48
CA GLY A 81 8.03 -1.62 -3.60
C GLY A 81 8.90 -1.52 -2.35
N ARG A 82 8.59 -2.22 -1.26
CA ARG A 82 9.31 -2.10 0.01
C ARG A 82 10.77 -2.53 -0.10
N ILE A 83 11.04 -3.66 -0.73
CA ILE A 83 12.43 -4.05 -0.98
C ILE A 83 12.82 -3.41 -2.31
N PRO A 84 13.75 -2.43 -2.34
CA PRO A 84 14.16 -1.80 -3.57
C PRO A 84 15.06 -2.72 -4.40
N PRO A 85 15.22 -2.46 -5.71
CA PRO A 85 16.27 -3.09 -6.49
C PRO A 85 17.66 -2.78 -5.92
N LEU A 86 18.63 -3.67 -6.16
CA LEU A 86 20.03 -3.50 -5.74
C LEU A 86 20.71 -2.23 -6.30
N SER A 87 20.12 -1.56 -7.30
CA SER A 87 20.65 -0.36 -7.96
C SER A 87 20.59 0.94 -7.11
N GLY A 88 20.16 0.87 -5.85
CA GLY A 88 20.40 1.93 -4.86
C GLY A 88 19.27 2.96 -4.69
N GLN A 89 18.03 2.64 -5.08
CA GLN A 89 16.86 3.43 -4.69
C GLN A 89 16.41 3.05 -3.27
N SER A 90 15.80 3.99 -2.54
CA SER A 90 15.11 3.66 -1.29
C SER A 90 13.83 2.87 -1.61
N GLY A 91 13.54 1.86 -0.80
CA GLY A 91 12.27 1.14 -0.90
C GLY A 91 11.09 2.03 -0.54
N TYR A 92 9.90 1.70 -1.03
CA TYR A 92 8.69 2.49 -0.86
C TYR A 92 7.66 1.70 -0.02
N PRO A 93 7.62 1.86 1.32
CA PRO A 93 6.81 1.03 2.22
C PRO A 93 5.30 1.12 1.98
N THR A 94 4.80 2.19 1.35
CA THR A 94 3.38 2.32 1.00
C THR A 94 3.03 1.71 -0.36
N ASP A 95 4.01 1.16 -1.08
CA ASP A 95 3.80 0.40 -2.32
C ASP A 95 3.69 -1.08 -1.98
N HIS A 96 2.52 -1.48 -1.51
CA HIS A 96 2.12 -2.89 -1.56
C HIS A 96 1.70 -3.25 -2.98
N GLY A 97 1.44 -4.51 -3.29
CA GLY A 97 1.06 -4.92 -4.65
C GLY A 97 -0.11 -4.12 -5.23
N GLU A 98 -1.15 -3.91 -4.41
CA GLU A 98 -2.36 -3.19 -4.80
C GLU A 98 -2.15 -1.69 -4.91
N THR A 99 -1.53 -1.06 -3.90
CA THR A 99 -1.30 0.39 -3.90
C THR A 99 -0.26 0.80 -4.94
N ALA A 100 0.75 -0.03 -5.21
CA ALA A 100 1.69 0.17 -6.30
C ALA A 100 0.98 0.13 -7.66
N ALA A 101 0.13 -0.88 -7.90
CA ALA A 101 -0.64 -0.96 -9.13
C ALA A 101 -1.55 0.25 -9.30
N ILE A 102 -2.22 0.70 -8.24
CA ILE A 102 -3.07 1.90 -8.30
C ILE A 102 -2.24 3.16 -8.55
N ARG A 103 -1.04 3.28 -7.97
CA ARG A 103 -0.15 4.44 -8.11
C ARG A 103 0.36 4.65 -9.55
N GLU A 104 0.52 3.58 -10.32
CA GLU A 104 0.90 3.62 -11.74
C GLU A 104 -0.19 4.27 -12.64
N ILE A 105 -1.42 4.38 -12.14
CA ILE A 105 -2.51 5.00 -12.91
C ILE A 105 -2.30 6.52 -12.97
N LYS A 106 -2.07 7.01 -14.19
CA LYS A 106 -1.85 8.44 -14.48
C LYS A 106 -3.09 9.31 -14.29
N ASP A 107 -4.27 8.79 -14.60
CA ASP A 107 -5.53 9.53 -14.51
C ASP A 107 -6.68 8.55 -14.23
N VAL A 108 -7.07 8.47 -12.95
CA VAL A 108 -8.06 7.49 -12.47
C VAL A 108 -9.49 7.81 -12.93
N SER A 109 -9.73 9.07 -13.36
CA SER A 109 -11.05 9.53 -13.83
C SER A 109 -11.41 9.00 -15.22
N LYS A 110 -10.42 8.55 -16.01
CA LYS A 110 -10.59 8.05 -17.38
C LYS A 110 -10.89 6.56 -17.47
N ILE A 111 -11.02 5.87 -16.34
CA ILE A 111 -11.22 4.42 -16.29
C ILE A 111 -12.69 4.13 -16.04
N ALA A 112 -13.29 3.26 -16.86
CA ALA A 112 -14.64 2.76 -16.64
C ALA A 112 -14.62 1.68 -15.54
N TRP A 113 -14.51 2.08 -14.27
CA TRP A 113 -14.33 1.16 -13.13
C TRP A 113 -15.42 0.10 -12.98
N SER A 114 -16.65 0.38 -13.43
CA SER A 114 -17.74 -0.60 -13.49
C SER A 114 -17.47 -1.78 -14.43
N ARG A 115 -16.48 -1.64 -15.32
CA ARG A 115 -16.04 -2.65 -16.29
C ARG A 115 -14.67 -3.25 -15.97
N VAL A 116 -14.09 -2.90 -14.81
CA VAL A 116 -12.79 -3.38 -14.36
C VAL A 116 -12.94 -4.57 -13.42
N VAL A 117 -12.00 -5.51 -13.53
CA VAL A 117 -11.69 -6.49 -12.49
C VAL A 117 -10.30 -6.16 -11.95
N PHE A 118 -10.18 -6.04 -10.63
CA PHE A 118 -8.89 -5.89 -9.97
C PHE A 118 -8.48 -7.23 -9.36
N ALA A 119 -7.24 -7.66 -9.56
CA ALA A 119 -6.67 -8.85 -8.95
C ALA A 119 -5.52 -8.49 -8.01
N THR A 120 -5.40 -9.21 -6.91
CA THR A 120 -4.25 -9.18 -6.01
C THR A 120 -3.78 -10.60 -5.74
N THR A 121 -2.45 -10.80 -5.61
CA THR A 121 -1.89 -12.14 -5.36
C THR A 121 -2.08 -12.63 -3.93
N LEU A 122 -2.32 -11.72 -2.96
CA LEU A 122 -2.53 -12.03 -1.55
C LEU A 122 -3.71 -11.22 -1.01
N SER A 123 -4.41 -11.74 0.02
CA SER A 123 -5.49 -11.00 0.69
C SER A 123 -5.04 -9.59 1.10
N PRO A 124 -5.79 -8.54 0.76
CA PRO A 124 -5.34 -7.16 0.95
C PRO A 124 -5.31 -6.77 2.43
N CYS A 125 -4.26 -6.08 2.87
CA CYS A 125 -4.20 -5.47 4.20
C CYS A 125 -5.19 -4.29 4.32
N ILE A 126 -5.27 -3.65 5.49
CA ILE A 126 -6.20 -2.53 5.71
C ILE A 126 -5.91 -1.31 4.81
N MET A 127 -4.64 -1.04 4.49
CA MET A 127 -4.24 0.02 3.55
C MET A 127 -4.76 -0.29 2.13
N CYS A 128 -4.45 -1.48 1.62
CA CYS A 128 -4.86 -1.92 0.28
C CYS A 128 -6.38 -2.03 0.16
N SER A 129 -7.05 -2.55 1.18
CA SER A 129 -8.50 -2.63 1.24
C SER A 129 -9.15 -1.24 1.23
N SER A 130 -8.52 -0.24 1.88
CA SER A 130 -8.99 1.15 1.84
C SER A 130 -8.88 1.74 0.42
N ALA A 131 -7.81 1.40 -0.31
CA ALA A 131 -7.64 1.80 -1.71
C ALA A 131 -8.68 1.15 -2.64
N LEU A 132 -8.92 -0.16 -2.47
CA LEU A 132 -9.96 -0.86 -3.23
C LEU A 132 -11.38 -0.38 -2.88
N LYS A 133 -11.65 -0.03 -1.62
CA LYS A 133 -12.90 0.64 -1.20
C LYS A 133 -13.06 2.01 -1.85
N TRP A 134 -11.99 2.78 -1.98
CA TRP A 134 -12.02 4.04 -2.70
C TRP A 134 -12.32 3.82 -4.20
N LEU A 135 -11.69 2.85 -4.85
CA LEU A 135 -12.04 2.47 -6.23
C LEU A 135 -13.49 1.99 -6.37
N TRP A 136 -14.03 1.32 -5.35
CA TRP A 136 -15.46 0.96 -5.31
C TRP A 136 -16.36 2.20 -5.33
N LYS A 137 -16.01 3.29 -4.65
CA LYS A 137 -16.74 4.57 -4.77
C LYS A 137 -16.71 5.11 -6.21
N LEU A 138 -15.65 4.82 -6.97
CA LEU A 138 -15.54 5.18 -8.39
C LEU A 138 -16.25 4.21 -9.34
N GLY A 139 -16.79 3.10 -8.83
CA GLY A 139 -17.57 2.14 -9.59
C GLY A 139 -16.95 0.75 -9.71
N LEU A 140 -15.82 0.45 -9.07
CA LEU A 140 -15.26 -0.91 -9.06
C LEU A 140 -16.23 -1.86 -8.35
N ARG A 141 -16.49 -3.03 -8.94
CA ARG A 141 -17.43 -4.02 -8.39
C ARG A 141 -16.87 -5.44 -8.34
N ARG A 142 -15.63 -5.67 -8.79
CA ARG A 142 -15.06 -7.01 -8.97
C ARG A 142 -13.62 -7.04 -8.51
N VAL A 143 -13.34 -7.86 -7.52
CA VAL A 143 -11.99 -8.13 -7.02
C VAL A 143 -11.74 -9.63 -7.06
N VAL A 144 -10.52 -10.03 -7.45
CA VAL A 144 -10.05 -11.41 -7.32
C VAL A 144 -8.84 -11.45 -6.39
N VAL A 145 -8.85 -12.36 -5.43
CA VAL A 145 -7.76 -12.62 -4.51
C VAL A 145 -7.18 -13.99 -4.83
N ALA A 146 -5.91 -14.07 -5.25
CA ALA A 146 -5.32 -15.33 -5.69
C ALA A 146 -5.09 -16.32 -4.54
N GLU A 147 -4.74 -15.83 -3.34
CA GLU A 147 -4.68 -16.64 -2.13
C GLU A 147 -4.92 -15.79 -0.86
N SER A 148 -5.48 -16.39 0.18
CA SER A 148 -5.76 -15.74 1.47
C SER A 148 -5.35 -16.57 2.68
N SER A 149 -4.57 -17.63 2.48
CA SER A 149 -4.14 -18.53 3.57
C SER A 149 -2.89 -18.03 4.27
N SER A 150 -1.97 -17.38 3.54
CA SER A 150 -0.71 -16.90 4.11
C SER A 150 -0.91 -15.64 4.96
N PHE A 151 -1.96 -14.87 4.66
CA PHE A 151 -2.35 -13.66 5.37
C PHE A 151 -3.85 -13.44 5.16
N ALA A 152 -4.60 -13.28 6.26
CA ALA A 152 -6.04 -13.14 6.20
C ALA A 152 -6.48 -11.80 5.57
N GLY A 153 -5.68 -10.74 5.74
CA GLY A 153 -6.04 -9.40 5.28
C GLY A 153 -7.16 -8.76 6.10
N ALA A 154 -7.73 -7.68 5.58
CA ALA A 154 -8.89 -7.01 6.15
C ALA A 154 -10.19 -7.50 5.49
N THR A 155 -11.29 -7.53 6.24
CA THR A 155 -12.62 -7.99 5.79
C THR A 155 -13.42 -6.91 5.05
N LEU A 156 -12.87 -5.71 4.90
CA LEU A 156 -13.58 -4.51 4.44
C LEU A 156 -14.29 -4.68 3.09
N LEU A 157 -13.75 -5.49 2.19
CA LEU A 157 -14.31 -5.67 0.84
C LEU A 157 -15.61 -6.48 0.84
N ASP A 158 -15.75 -7.42 1.78
CA ASP A 158 -16.90 -8.32 1.86
C ASP A 158 -18.16 -7.57 2.35
N GLU A 159 -17.98 -6.39 2.94
CA GLU A 159 -19.04 -5.51 3.44
C GLU A 159 -19.51 -4.46 2.41
N LEU A 160 -18.87 -4.39 1.23
CA LEU A 160 -19.18 -3.37 0.22
C LEU A 160 -20.35 -3.79 -0.67
N ASP A 161 -21.39 -2.96 -0.70
CA ASP A 161 -22.59 -3.22 -1.50
C ASP A 161 -22.26 -3.41 -3.00
N GLY A 162 -22.80 -4.48 -3.58
CA GLY A 162 -22.58 -4.87 -4.97
C GLY A 162 -21.14 -5.28 -5.32
N MET A 163 -20.24 -5.46 -4.35
CA MET A 163 -18.90 -5.99 -4.61
C MET A 163 -18.94 -7.52 -4.73
N THR A 164 -18.34 -8.04 -5.80
CA THR A 164 -18.04 -9.48 -5.94
C THR A 164 -16.55 -9.68 -5.66
N VAL A 165 -16.25 -10.48 -4.62
CA VAL A 165 -14.88 -10.87 -4.27
C VAL A 165 -14.70 -12.36 -4.52
N VAL A 166 -14.00 -12.71 -5.60
CA VAL A 166 -13.65 -14.11 -5.89
C VAL A 166 -12.34 -14.45 -5.20
N ARG A 167 -12.34 -15.46 -4.34
CA ARG A 167 -11.15 -15.91 -3.61
C ARG A 167 -10.72 -17.26 -4.14
N LEU A 168 -9.52 -17.32 -4.69
CA LEU A 168 -8.92 -18.53 -5.25
C LEU A 168 -8.08 -19.25 -4.19
N SER A 169 -7.66 -20.46 -4.52
CA SER A 169 -6.65 -21.23 -3.76
C SER A 169 -5.41 -21.48 -4.61
N ASN A 170 -4.85 -20.40 -5.19
CA ASN A 170 -3.77 -20.52 -6.15
C ASN A 170 -2.47 -21.01 -5.46
N LEU A 171 -2.06 -22.23 -5.78
CA LEU A 171 -0.91 -22.89 -5.15
C LEU A 171 0.43 -22.19 -5.44
N LYS A 172 0.58 -21.55 -6.61
CA LYS A 172 1.80 -20.80 -6.95
C LYS A 172 1.93 -19.56 -6.07
N ALA A 173 0.84 -18.79 -5.88
CA ALA A 173 0.80 -17.65 -4.97
C ALA A 173 1.17 -18.06 -3.53
N GLN A 174 0.53 -19.11 -3.02
CA GLN A 174 0.82 -19.65 -1.68
C GLN A 174 2.29 -20.09 -1.55
N SER A 175 2.82 -20.77 -2.56
CA SER A 175 4.21 -21.22 -2.58
C SER A 175 5.19 -20.05 -2.56
N MET A 176 4.94 -19.00 -3.35
CA MET A 176 5.75 -17.78 -3.35
C MET A 176 5.74 -17.09 -1.98
N MET A 177 4.56 -16.89 -1.41
CA MET A 177 4.43 -16.26 -0.09
C MET A 177 5.08 -17.07 1.02
N LYS A 178 4.86 -18.40 1.03
CA LYS A 178 5.51 -19.31 1.98
C LYS A 178 7.03 -19.27 1.85
N THR A 179 7.54 -19.31 0.62
CA THR A 179 8.98 -19.23 0.34
C THR A 179 9.54 -17.92 0.88
N PHE A 180 8.94 -16.78 0.54
CA PHE A 180 9.42 -15.48 0.97
C PHE A 180 9.38 -15.32 2.50
N SER A 181 8.22 -15.55 3.13
CA SER A 181 8.05 -15.32 4.57
C SER A 181 8.91 -16.24 5.44
N THR A 182 9.27 -17.43 4.94
CA THR A 182 10.16 -18.36 5.65
C THR A 182 11.62 -17.89 5.61
N HIS A 183 12.06 -17.34 4.47
CA HIS A 183 13.44 -16.87 4.30
C HIS A 183 13.66 -15.45 4.85
N TYR A 184 12.63 -14.60 4.78
CA TYR A 184 12.68 -13.17 5.11
C TYR A 184 11.56 -12.76 6.09
N PRO A 185 11.47 -13.37 7.29
CA PRO A 185 10.36 -13.11 8.22
C PRO A 185 10.32 -11.67 8.74
N TRP A 186 11.48 -11.02 8.88
CA TRP A 186 11.56 -9.62 9.33
C TRP A 186 11.10 -8.63 8.25
N ASP A 187 11.47 -8.86 6.99
CA ASP A 187 10.98 -8.05 5.87
C ASP A 187 9.48 -8.20 5.70
N TRP A 188 8.95 -9.42 5.89
CA TRP A 188 7.51 -9.66 5.91
C TRP A 188 6.83 -8.90 7.06
N ALA A 189 7.34 -9.02 8.30
CA ALA A 189 6.80 -8.29 9.45
C ALA A 189 6.85 -6.76 9.25
N ALA A 190 7.89 -6.24 8.61
CA ALA A 190 7.98 -4.83 8.25
C ALA A 190 6.90 -4.41 7.24
N ASP A 191 6.59 -5.28 6.27
CA ASP A 191 5.56 -5.03 5.24
C ASP A 191 4.17 -4.91 5.83
N ILE A 192 3.83 -5.76 6.81
CA ILE A 192 2.53 -5.69 7.50
C ILE A 192 2.53 -4.77 8.72
N GLY A 193 3.61 -4.01 8.94
CA GLY A 193 3.70 -3.04 10.03
C GLY A 193 3.73 -3.66 11.43
N GLU A 194 4.26 -4.87 11.58
CA GLU A 194 4.35 -5.61 12.84
C GLU A 194 5.66 -5.40 13.62
N ILE A 195 6.66 -4.74 13.01
CA ILE A 195 7.90 -4.40 13.71
C ILE A 195 7.59 -3.44 14.86
N PRO A 196 7.85 -3.81 16.12
CA PRO A 196 7.62 -2.91 17.26
C PRO A 196 8.57 -1.71 17.20
N PRO A 197 8.17 -0.53 17.73
CA PRO A 197 9.10 0.58 17.90
C PRO A 197 10.17 0.22 18.94
N GLY A 198 11.40 0.61 18.67
CA GLY A 198 12.55 0.51 19.58
C GLY A 198 12.80 1.80 20.37
N ASP A 199 12.57 2.97 19.77
CA ASP A 199 12.70 4.28 20.44
C ASP A 199 11.48 5.18 20.17
N LEU A 200 10.84 5.64 21.24
CA LEU A 200 9.71 6.57 21.19
C LEU A 200 10.03 7.93 21.81
N THR A 201 11.28 8.16 22.26
CA THR A 201 11.70 9.36 23.01
C THR A 201 11.34 10.63 22.27
N PHE A 202 11.59 10.70 20.95
CA PHE A 202 11.23 11.85 20.14
C PHE A 202 9.73 12.12 20.11
N SER A 203 8.91 11.08 19.88
CA SER A 203 7.46 11.27 19.87
C SER A 203 6.95 11.70 21.25
N GLN A 204 7.51 11.14 22.32
CA GLN A 204 7.18 11.45 23.71
C GLN A 204 7.64 12.85 24.13
N SER A 205 8.61 13.46 23.43
CA SER A 205 9.00 14.85 23.69
C SER A 205 8.04 15.89 23.08
N LEU A 206 6.92 15.46 22.50
CA LEU A 206 5.88 16.34 21.97
C LEU A 206 4.62 16.21 22.84
N GLU A 207 4.69 16.70 24.07
CA GLU A 207 3.59 16.60 25.05
C GLU A 207 3.06 17.95 25.50
N THR A 208 3.92 18.96 25.57
CA THR A 208 3.57 20.31 25.99
C THR A 208 3.21 21.20 24.80
N ALA A 209 2.50 22.29 25.08
CA ALA A 209 2.16 23.29 24.07
C ALA A 209 3.42 23.97 23.48
N ASP A 210 4.43 24.23 24.32
CA ASP A 210 5.68 24.89 23.91
C ASP A 210 6.51 23.99 22.98
N GLU A 211 6.65 22.71 23.30
CA GLU A 211 7.33 21.73 22.44
C GLU A 211 6.63 21.59 21.08
N LEU A 212 5.29 21.55 21.10
CA LEU A 212 4.50 21.49 19.88
C LEU A 212 4.66 22.77 19.03
N GLU A 213 4.73 23.94 19.67
CA GLU A 213 4.98 25.21 18.99
C GLU A 213 6.38 25.25 18.34
N GLU A 214 7.41 24.78 19.04
CA GLU A 214 8.77 24.66 18.48
C GLU A 214 8.82 23.69 17.29
N PHE A 215 8.16 22.54 17.41
CA PHE A 215 8.02 21.57 16.33
C PHE A 215 7.38 22.22 15.09
N LEU A 216 6.32 23.02 15.27
CA LEU A 216 5.65 23.70 14.16
C LEU A 216 6.50 24.79 13.52
N LYS A 217 7.24 25.56 14.31
CA LYS A 217 8.23 26.52 13.79
C LYS A 217 9.27 25.82 12.94
N LYS A 218 9.75 24.65 13.36
CA LYS A 218 10.64 23.79 12.56
C LYS A 218 9.98 23.34 11.26
N MET A 219 8.75 22.83 11.31
CA MET A 219 8.00 22.42 10.11
C MET A 219 7.75 23.58 9.13
N HIS A 220 7.42 24.77 9.63
CA HIS A 220 7.24 25.94 8.79
C HIS A 220 8.56 26.35 8.09
N LYS A 221 9.68 26.24 8.79
CA LYS A 221 11.00 26.63 8.28
C LYS A 221 11.63 25.61 7.33
N GLU A 222 11.51 24.32 7.62
CA GLU A 222 12.27 23.25 6.96
C GLU A 222 11.45 22.45 5.94
N MET A 223 10.13 22.37 6.08
CA MET A 223 9.31 21.66 5.11
C MET A 223 9.26 22.44 3.79
N LYS A 224 9.43 21.74 2.68
CA LYS A 224 9.43 22.34 1.35
C LYS A 224 8.12 23.13 1.11
N PRO A 225 8.17 24.31 0.45
CA PRO A 225 6.99 25.05 0.09
C PRO A 225 6.01 24.18 -0.73
N GLY A 226 4.70 24.36 -0.51
CA GLY A 226 3.66 23.58 -1.20
C GLY A 226 3.42 22.17 -0.64
N HIS A 227 4.37 21.61 0.12
CA HIS A 227 4.20 20.30 0.72
C HIS A 227 3.12 20.34 1.82
N GLN A 228 2.30 19.31 1.85
CA GLN A 228 1.16 19.19 2.76
C GLN A 228 1.42 18.18 3.88
N ALA A 229 2.24 17.15 3.66
CA ALA A 229 2.54 16.15 4.68
C ALA A 229 4.04 15.91 4.84
N ALA A 230 4.46 15.49 6.02
CA ALA A 230 5.83 15.10 6.32
C ALA A 230 5.91 13.94 7.32
N VAL A 231 6.91 13.08 7.15
CA VAL A 231 7.33 12.10 8.15
C VAL A 231 8.56 12.65 8.86
N VAL A 232 8.48 12.72 10.18
CA VAL A 232 9.50 13.35 11.03
C VAL A 232 9.98 12.36 12.09
N SER A 233 11.29 12.29 12.29
CA SER A 233 11.94 11.55 13.38
C SER A 233 12.81 12.47 14.25
N SER A 234 13.54 11.89 15.20
CA SER A 234 14.55 12.59 16.01
C SER A 234 15.58 13.33 15.14
N GLU A 235 15.91 12.79 13.97
CA GLU A 235 16.90 13.33 13.03
C GLU A 235 16.35 14.47 12.15
N GLY A 236 15.03 14.71 12.19
CA GLY A 236 14.36 15.74 11.39
C GLY A 236 13.37 15.19 10.36
N ILE A 237 13.12 15.96 9.29
CA ILE A 237 12.19 15.57 8.24
C ILE A 237 12.83 14.48 7.37
N LEU A 238 12.31 13.26 7.47
CA LEU A 238 12.76 12.13 6.65
C LEU A 238 12.22 12.25 5.22
N ALA A 239 10.96 12.64 5.09
CA ALA A 239 10.32 12.92 3.81
C ALA A 239 9.19 13.91 3.99
N SER A 240 8.88 14.65 2.92
CA SER A 240 7.67 15.45 2.81
C SER A 240 7.16 15.41 1.38
N ALA A 241 5.86 15.66 1.20
CA ALA A 241 5.22 15.59 -0.10
C ALA A 241 4.10 16.62 -0.28
N GLU A 242 3.91 17.03 -1.53
CA GLU A 242 2.70 17.71 -2.01
C GLU A 242 1.55 16.70 -2.18
N ASP A 243 0.33 17.21 -2.29
CA ASP A 243 -0.81 16.40 -2.73
C ASP A 243 -0.79 16.30 -4.26
N GLU A 244 -0.50 15.10 -4.78
CA GLU A 244 -0.44 14.82 -6.21
C GLU A 244 -1.79 14.31 -6.79
N ARG A 245 -2.86 14.31 -5.97
CA ARG A 245 -4.20 13.92 -6.43
C ARG A 245 -4.73 14.79 -7.57
N PRO A 246 -4.59 16.13 -7.57
CA PRO A 246 -5.08 16.96 -8.68
C PRO A 246 -4.50 16.59 -10.06
N GLN A 247 -3.25 16.13 -10.10
CA GLN A 247 -2.53 15.75 -11.34
C GLN A 247 -2.85 14.32 -11.79
N SER A 248 -3.47 13.52 -10.92
CA SER A 248 -3.72 12.09 -11.13
C SER A 248 -5.21 11.72 -11.26
N GLY A 249 -6.07 12.72 -11.43
CA GLY A 249 -7.53 12.54 -11.50
C GLY A 249 -8.16 12.18 -10.16
N GLY A 250 -7.50 12.52 -9.04
CA GLY A 250 -7.95 12.22 -7.68
C GLY A 250 -7.41 10.91 -7.11
N ASN A 251 -6.27 10.39 -7.60
CA ASN A 251 -5.76 9.08 -7.19
C ASN A 251 -5.35 9.06 -5.70
N GLU A 252 -6.10 8.39 -4.84
CA GLU A 252 -5.86 8.42 -3.40
C GLU A 252 -4.49 7.88 -2.96
N THR A 253 -3.81 7.05 -3.76
CA THR A 253 -2.43 6.65 -3.42
C THR A 253 -1.45 7.81 -3.57
N ARG A 254 -1.82 8.85 -4.32
CA ARG A 254 -1.06 10.08 -4.58
C ARG A 254 -1.36 11.21 -3.57
N SER A 255 -2.08 10.92 -2.48
CA SER A 255 -2.24 11.88 -1.39
C SER A 255 -0.90 12.19 -0.73
N ALA A 256 -0.77 13.41 -0.18
CA ALA A 256 0.48 13.87 0.42
C ALA A 256 0.97 12.94 1.55
N ALA A 257 0.09 12.49 2.44
CA ALA A 257 0.45 11.60 3.53
C ALA A 257 0.94 10.23 3.05
N MET A 258 0.28 9.65 2.02
CA MET A 258 0.75 8.42 1.40
C MET A 258 2.13 8.58 0.79
N ILE A 259 2.36 9.68 0.07
CA ILE A 259 3.64 9.93 -0.58
C ILE A 259 4.73 10.16 0.46
N ALA A 260 4.48 10.95 1.50
CA ALA A 260 5.45 11.20 2.56
C ALA A 260 5.84 9.91 3.31
N MET A 261 4.86 9.06 3.66
CA MET A 261 5.13 7.76 4.29
C MET A 261 5.94 6.82 3.41
N GLY A 262 5.65 6.77 2.10
CA GLY A 262 6.44 5.99 1.16
C GLY A 262 7.83 6.56 0.92
N SER A 263 7.96 7.87 0.75
CA SER A 263 9.24 8.53 0.50
C SER A 263 10.18 8.53 1.70
N ALA A 264 9.66 8.33 2.93
CA ALA A 264 10.49 8.16 4.12
C ALA A 264 11.44 6.96 3.98
N GLY A 265 11.04 5.94 3.23
CA GLY A 265 11.88 4.81 2.88
C GLY A 265 11.65 3.57 3.74
N SER A 266 11.92 2.41 3.18
CA SER A 266 11.61 1.13 3.82
C SER A 266 12.48 0.74 5.03
N GLN A 267 13.57 1.47 5.26
CA GLN A 267 14.40 1.30 6.46
C GLN A 267 13.85 2.08 7.68
N VAL A 268 12.82 2.92 7.47
CA VAL A 268 12.21 3.71 8.52
C VAL A 268 11.11 2.92 9.19
N ASN A 269 11.18 2.77 10.51
CA ASN A 269 10.05 2.31 11.30
C ASN A 269 9.09 3.48 11.52
N LEU A 270 8.01 3.53 10.73
CA LEU A 270 7.02 4.61 10.81
C LEU A 270 6.38 4.70 12.21
N ARG A 271 6.37 3.62 13.00
CA ARG A 271 5.87 3.62 14.39
C ARG A 271 6.66 4.48 15.36
N GLU A 272 7.87 4.88 14.98
CA GLU A 272 8.73 5.78 15.76
C GLU A 272 8.63 7.23 15.28
N CYS A 273 7.93 7.44 14.16
CA CYS A 273 7.85 8.72 13.48
C CYS A 273 6.57 9.47 13.84
N VAL A 274 6.64 10.78 13.66
CA VAL A 274 5.49 11.68 13.67
C VAL A 274 5.07 11.94 12.23
N LEU A 275 3.79 11.72 11.92
CA LEU A 275 3.20 12.15 10.66
C LEU A 275 2.62 13.55 10.85
N PHE A 276 3.28 14.55 10.28
CA PHE A 276 2.78 15.92 10.23
C PHE A 276 1.90 16.12 8.99
N PHE A 277 0.78 16.82 9.16
CA PHE A 277 -0.13 17.16 8.09
C PHE A 277 -0.62 18.62 8.23
N ARG A 278 -0.43 19.38 7.16
CA ARG A 278 -0.84 20.77 7.01
C ARG A 278 -2.22 20.82 6.37
N ALA A 279 -3.19 21.39 7.07
CA ALA A 279 -4.50 21.70 6.51
C ALA A 279 -4.37 22.68 5.33
N SER A 280 -5.22 22.51 4.34
CA SER A 280 -5.39 23.43 3.24
C SER A 280 -6.10 24.71 3.70
N ASP A 281 -5.84 25.82 3.01
CA ASP A 281 -6.42 27.13 3.34
C ASP A 281 -7.94 27.18 3.13
N HIS A 282 -8.54 26.15 2.53
CA HIS A 282 -9.94 26.11 2.14
C HIS A 282 -10.86 25.42 3.15
N SER A 283 -10.30 24.70 4.13
CA SER A 283 -11.05 23.93 5.11
C SER A 283 -10.77 24.43 6.54
N PRO A 284 -11.80 24.75 7.35
CA PRO A 284 -11.59 25.12 8.75
C PRO A 284 -11.14 23.93 9.61
N ASN A 285 -11.39 22.69 9.13
CA ASN A 285 -11.09 21.45 9.81
C ASN A 285 -10.48 20.44 8.82
N VAL A 286 -9.58 19.59 9.27
CA VAL A 286 -9.06 18.47 8.46
C VAL A 286 -10.07 17.33 8.48
N ASN A 287 -10.62 16.99 7.33
CA ASN A 287 -11.53 15.85 7.17
C ASN A 287 -10.83 14.64 6.51
N LEU A 288 -11.54 13.51 6.42
CA LEU A 288 -10.99 12.27 5.85
C LEU A 288 -10.65 12.40 4.37
N ASP A 289 -11.43 13.14 3.58
CA ASP A 289 -11.17 13.33 2.16
C ASP A 289 -9.90 14.18 1.96
N GLU A 290 -9.69 15.20 2.79
CA GLU A 290 -8.46 16.01 2.76
C GLU A 290 -7.23 15.19 3.18
N PHE A 291 -7.32 14.47 4.31
CA PHE A 291 -6.23 13.61 4.80
C PHE A 291 -5.93 12.43 3.84
N GLY A 292 -6.96 11.93 3.16
CA GLY A 292 -6.93 10.80 2.26
C GLY A 292 -7.38 9.50 2.95
N ALA A 293 -8.37 8.83 2.35
CA ALA A 293 -8.91 7.58 2.89
C ALA A 293 -7.88 6.45 2.87
N VAL A 294 -6.99 6.43 1.86
CA VAL A 294 -5.90 5.46 1.77
C VAL A 294 -4.78 5.81 2.76
N SER A 295 -4.50 7.10 2.99
CA SER A 295 -3.59 7.56 4.05
C SER A 295 -4.05 7.06 5.42
N MET A 296 -5.35 7.12 5.70
CA MET A 296 -5.92 6.57 6.94
C MET A 296 -5.72 5.05 7.03
N GLY A 297 -5.90 4.33 5.92
CA GLY A 297 -5.59 2.90 5.84
C GLY A 297 -4.11 2.60 6.13
N ALA A 298 -3.19 3.40 5.58
CA ALA A 298 -1.76 3.29 5.85
C ALA A 298 -1.41 3.61 7.31
N CYS A 299 -2.05 4.62 7.91
CA CYS A 299 -1.91 4.91 9.33
C CYS A 299 -2.38 3.74 10.20
N LYS A 300 -3.50 3.08 9.87
CA LYS A 300 -3.96 1.88 10.59
C LYS A 300 -2.98 0.71 10.50
N LEU A 301 -2.30 0.57 9.37
CA LEU A 301 -1.31 -0.48 9.15
C LEU A 301 0.01 -0.18 9.87
N PHE A 302 0.60 0.98 9.60
CA PHE A 302 1.94 1.34 10.06
C PHE A 302 1.98 2.05 11.41
N LYS A 303 0.84 2.51 11.94
CA LYS A 303 0.67 3.09 13.28
C LYS A 303 1.75 4.09 13.66
N PRO A 304 1.89 5.22 12.94
CA PRO A 304 2.82 6.26 13.35
C PRO A 304 2.58 6.68 14.79
N ALA A 305 3.65 7.02 15.52
CA ALA A 305 3.57 7.31 16.95
C ALA A 305 2.54 8.41 17.25
N LYS A 306 2.59 9.48 16.44
CA LYS A 306 1.67 10.61 16.51
C LYS A 306 1.30 11.12 15.13
N VAL A 307 0.11 11.70 15.03
CA VAL A 307 -0.30 12.54 13.90
C VAL A 307 -0.46 13.97 14.41
N VAL A 308 0.26 14.91 13.81
CA VAL A 308 0.19 16.34 14.14
C VAL A 308 -0.52 17.08 13.02
N LEU A 309 -1.61 17.75 13.33
CA LEU A 309 -2.45 18.48 12.38
C LEU A 309 -2.38 19.99 12.65
N THR A 310 -2.28 20.82 11.60
CA THR A 310 -2.29 22.28 11.75
C THR A 310 -3.68 22.89 11.94
N ALA A 311 -4.75 22.09 11.78
CA ALA A 311 -6.12 22.48 12.07
C ALA A 311 -6.86 21.32 12.77
N SER A 312 -7.98 21.62 13.44
CA SER A 312 -8.75 20.61 14.14
C SER A 312 -9.29 19.54 13.18
N PRO A 313 -9.13 18.24 13.48
CA PRO A 313 -9.75 17.19 12.68
C PRO A 313 -11.27 17.18 12.87
N THR A 314 -12.00 16.60 11.92
CA THR A 314 -13.38 16.15 12.15
C THR A 314 -13.41 14.99 13.15
N ASP A 315 -14.54 14.78 13.82
CA ASP A 315 -14.70 13.68 14.78
C ASP A 315 -14.47 12.30 14.12
N GLU A 316 -14.90 12.13 12.87
CA GLU A 316 -14.67 10.90 12.09
C GLU A 316 -13.18 10.60 11.91
N LEU A 317 -12.39 11.60 11.51
CA LEU A 317 -10.95 11.42 11.29
C LEU A 317 -10.24 11.17 12.62
N LYS A 318 -10.55 11.98 13.64
CA LYS A 318 -9.95 11.86 14.97
C LYS A 318 -10.21 10.47 15.57
N LEU A 319 -11.47 10.04 15.60
CA LEU A 319 -11.86 8.74 16.14
C LEU A 319 -11.21 7.59 15.36
N SER A 320 -11.07 7.73 14.04
CA SER A 320 -10.41 6.71 13.20
C SER A 320 -8.93 6.54 13.51
N LEU A 321 -8.22 7.62 13.83
CA LEU A 321 -6.82 7.62 14.24
C LEU A 321 -6.66 7.08 15.67
N GLU A 322 -7.47 7.57 16.61
CA GLU A 322 -7.40 7.15 18.01
C GLU A 322 -7.76 5.66 18.19
N ASN A 323 -8.76 5.15 17.46
CA ASN A 323 -9.09 3.72 17.44
C ASN A 323 -7.96 2.84 16.85
N ALA A 324 -7.06 3.42 16.05
CA ALA A 324 -5.86 2.73 15.57
C ALA A 324 -4.71 2.75 16.60
N GLY A 325 -4.92 3.40 17.75
CA GLY A 325 -3.91 3.61 18.80
C GLY A 325 -2.95 4.77 18.50
N ILE A 326 -3.33 5.70 17.62
CA ILE A 326 -2.49 6.83 17.20
C ILE A 326 -2.90 8.07 17.99
N GLN A 327 -1.94 8.72 18.63
CA GLN A 327 -2.19 9.98 19.31
C GLN A 327 -2.32 11.12 18.28
N VAL A 328 -3.40 11.89 18.36
CA VAL A 328 -3.64 13.05 17.49
C VAL A 328 -3.36 14.32 18.26
N LEU A 329 -2.43 15.14 17.75
CA LEU A 329 -2.14 16.47 18.26
C LEU A 329 -2.63 17.52 17.28
N VAL A 330 -3.24 18.58 17.82
CA VAL A 330 -3.69 19.72 17.03
C VAL A 330 -2.87 20.94 17.42
N ALA A 331 -2.36 21.59 16.41
CA ALA A 331 -1.24 22.49 16.51
C ALA A 331 -1.59 23.77 15.75
N SER A 332 -2.32 24.68 16.39
CA SER A 332 -2.68 25.97 15.79
C SER A 332 -1.65 27.01 16.22
N VAL A 333 -0.67 27.29 15.37
CA VAL A 333 0.15 28.49 15.55
C VAL A 333 -0.60 29.66 14.91
N LYS A 334 -0.83 30.74 15.66
CA LYS A 334 -1.00 32.06 15.05
C LYS A 334 0.40 32.50 14.57
N LEU A 335 0.84 32.01 13.41
CA LEU A 335 2.05 32.52 12.75
C LEU A 335 1.77 33.90 12.15
#